data_AF-A0A940GB86-F1
#
_entry.id   AF-A0A940GB86-F1
#
_cell.length_a   1.000
_cell.length_b   1.000
_cell.length_c   1.000
_cell.angle_alpha   90.00
_cell.angle_beta   90.00
_cell.angle_gamma   90.00
#
_symmetry.space_group_name_H-M   'P 1'
#
loop_
_entity.id
_entity.type
_entity.pdbx_description
1 polymer ?
#
loop_
_entity_poly.entity_id
_entity_poly.type
_entity_poly.pdbx_seq_one_letter_code
_entity_poly.pdbx_strand_id
1 'polypeptide(L)'
;MELNHYQANVLKLIFERTGIERDMDILRFSLAGDFKGQYVIAVSECDVGDSYIAFNLPSYSSSVFIAITKADVKLAALILANLEDYERETNGVLRLGEAVIMPNPNNDFEIPYAVLLLRTGTLIDIAEIGDVETISDRETSFFFVVPLDRDEHDLRATLGHDALLDTFEAQQKDIFL
;
A
#
# COMPACT_ATOMS: atom_id res chain seq x y z
N MET A 1 11.88 -14.68 14.94
CA MET A 1 12.07 -13.31 15.44
C MET A 1 10.70 -12.64 15.43
N GLU A 2 10.27 -12.09 16.56
CA GLU A 2 8.87 -11.71 16.81
C GLU A 2 8.51 -10.34 16.20
N LEU A 3 7.21 -10.14 15.91
CA LEU A 3 6.65 -8.81 15.63
C LEU A 3 6.62 -8.00 16.92
N ASN A 4 6.80 -6.68 16.83
CA ASN A 4 6.57 -5.84 18.00
C ASN A 4 5.06 -5.76 18.32
N HIS A 5 4.71 -5.28 19.51
CA HIS A 5 3.31 -5.24 19.97
C HIS A 5 2.39 -4.44 19.03
N TYR A 6 2.87 -3.33 18.49
CA TYR A 6 2.11 -2.50 17.55
C TYR A 6 1.88 -3.22 16.23
N GLN A 7 2.92 -3.81 15.63
CA GLN A 7 2.83 -4.59 14.40
C GLN A 7 1.89 -5.80 14.55
N ALA A 8 1.94 -6.49 15.69
CA ALA A 8 1.03 -7.59 15.97
C ALA A 8 -0.44 -7.14 16.06
N ASN A 9 -0.70 -5.95 16.63
CA ASN A 9 -2.06 -5.41 16.70
C ASN A 9 -2.56 -4.89 15.34
N VAL A 10 -1.69 -4.32 14.50
CA VAL A 10 -2.02 -3.99 13.10
C VAL A 10 -2.43 -5.24 12.34
N LEU A 11 -1.61 -6.30 12.41
CA LEU A 11 -1.88 -7.59 11.77
C LEU A 11 -3.22 -8.16 12.22
N LYS A 12 -3.46 -8.16 13.54
CA LYS A 12 -4.72 -8.63 14.13
C LYS A 12 -5.92 -7.85 13.61
N LEU A 13 -5.85 -6.51 13.57
CA LEU A 13 -6.94 -5.69 13.07
C LEU A 13 -7.27 -6.04 11.62
N ILE A 14 -6.25 -6.16 10.75
CA ILE A 14 -6.47 -6.49 9.34
C ILE A 14 -7.16 -7.85 9.21
N PHE A 15 -6.75 -8.87 9.97
CA PHE A 15 -7.45 -10.16 10.00
C PHE A 15 -8.90 -10.05 10.45
N GLU A 16 -9.18 -9.30 11.52
CA GLU A 16 -10.54 -9.13 12.03
C GLU A 16 -11.46 -8.43 11.02
N ARG A 17 -10.93 -7.54 10.17
CA ARG A 17 -11.70 -6.77 9.17
C ARG A 17 -11.81 -7.44 7.80
N THR A 18 -10.82 -8.23 7.41
CA THR A 18 -10.79 -8.85 6.07
C THR A 18 -11.29 -10.29 6.09
N GLY A 19 -11.31 -10.92 7.27
CA GLY A 19 -11.66 -12.34 7.38
C GLY A 19 -10.66 -13.27 6.68
N ILE A 20 -9.42 -12.82 6.43
CA ILE A 20 -8.38 -13.68 5.86
C ILE A 20 -8.13 -14.87 6.79
N GLU A 21 -8.42 -16.07 6.29
CA GLU A 21 -8.19 -17.34 7.01
C GLU A 21 -6.92 -18.07 6.53
N ARG A 22 -6.29 -17.56 5.47
CA ARG A 22 -5.09 -18.16 4.86
C ARG A 22 -3.84 -17.86 5.67
N ASP A 23 -2.83 -18.71 5.48
CA ASP A 23 -1.51 -18.48 6.06
C ASP A 23 -0.94 -17.15 5.55
N MET A 24 -0.18 -16.48 6.42
CA MET A 24 0.51 -15.24 6.08
C MET A 24 2.02 -15.42 6.05
N ASP A 25 2.60 -14.92 4.97
CA ASP A 25 4.03 -14.75 4.83
C ASP A 25 4.45 -13.38 5.33
N ILE A 26 5.53 -13.33 6.10
CA ILE A 26 6.15 -12.09 6.57
C ILE A 26 7.48 -11.90 5.85
N LEU A 27 7.52 -10.93 4.95
CA LEU A 27 8.72 -10.50 4.24
C LEU A 27 9.44 -9.42 5.05
N ARG A 28 10.76 -9.56 5.19
CA ARG A 28 11.62 -8.57 5.85
C ARG A 28 12.83 -8.28 5.00
N PHE A 29 13.03 -7.02 4.66
CA PHE A 29 14.15 -6.61 3.81
C PHE A 29 14.51 -5.14 4.06
N SER A 30 15.68 -4.75 3.57
CA SER A 30 16.11 -3.35 3.55
C SER A 30 16.02 -2.84 2.11
N LEU A 31 15.60 -1.60 1.95
CA LEU A 31 15.72 -0.91 0.67
C LEU A 31 17.20 -0.64 0.36
N ALA A 32 17.51 -0.48 -0.93
CA ALA A 32 18.83 -0.04 -1.34
C ALA A 32 19.09 1.40 -0.84
N GLY A 33 20.32 1.67 -0.39
CA GLY A 33 20.71 2.99 0.10
C GLY A 33 21.51 2.96 1.39
N ASP A 34 21.64 4.14 2.00
CA ASP A 34 22.43 4.36 3.21
C ASP A 34 21.71 3.91 4.48
N PHE A 35 20.37 3.97 4.48
CA PHE A 35 19.56 3.51 5.60
C PHE A 35 19.65 1.98 5.76
N LYS A 36 19.85 1.51 6.99
CA LYS A 36 20.01 0.09 7.33
C LYS A 36 18.82 -0.52 8.06
N GLY A 37 17.69 0.18 8.11
CA GLY A 37 16.46 -0.34 8.70
C GLY A 37 15.85 -1.47 7.86
N GLN A 38 14.91 -2.18 8.47
CA GLN A 38 14.15 -3.25 7.81
C GLN A 38 12.68 -2.87 7.74
N TYR A 39 12.13 -2.98 6.54
CA TYR A 39 10.70 -2.91 6.28
C TYR A 39 10.11 -4.30 6.45
N VAL A 40 8.91 -4.34 7.01
CA VAL A 40 8.19 -5.58 7.30
C VAL A 40 6.90 -5.54 6.50
N ILE A 41 6.75 -6.47 5.57
CA ILE A 41 5.55 -6.60 4.74
C ILE A 41 4.91 -7.94 5.06
N ALA A 42 3.60 -7.93 5.24
CA ALA A 42 2.80 -9.12 5.46
C ALA A 42 1.98 -9.39 4.18
N VAL A 43 1.93 -10.64 3.76
CA VAL A 43 1.28 -11.07 2.52
C VAL A 43 0.40 -12.28 2.79
N SER A 44 -0.79 -12.31 2.19
CA SER A 44 -1.66 -13.50 2.17
C SER A 44 -2.31 -13.68 0.82
N GLU A 45 -2.68 -14.91 0.49
CA GLU A 45 -3.55 -15.21 -0.63
C GLU A 45 -4.97 -14.73 -0.35
N CYS A 46 -5.60 -14.12 -1.35
CA CYS A 46 -7.01 -13.76 -1.36
C CYS A 46 -7.80 -14.78 -2.17
N ASP A 47 -9.02 -15.10 -1.72
CA ASP A 47 -9.88 -16.04 -2.45
C ASP A 47 -10.42 -15.45 -3.78
N VAL A 48 -10.25 -14.16 -4.02
CA VAL A 48 -10.68 -13.47 -5.24
C VAL A 48 -9.59 -13.52 -6.31
N GLY A 49 -9.79 -14.39 -7.30
CA GLY A 49 -9.07 -14.34 -8.59
C GLY A 49 -7.58 -14.62 -8.53
N ASP A 50 -7.15 -15.54 -7.66
CA ASP A 50 -5.74 -15.91 -7.44
C ASP A 50 -4.84 -14.69 -7.16
N SER A 51 -5.38 -13.74 -6.38
CA SER A 51 -4.66 -12.53 -5.98
C SER A 51 -4.10 -12.64 -4.57
N TYR A 52 -3.26 -11.69 -4.21
CA TYR A 52 -2.60 -11.56 -2.93
C TYR A 52 -2.90 -10.19 -2.34
N ILE A 53 -3.20 -10.14 -1.06
CA ILE A 53 -3.16 -8.90 -0.28
C ILE A 53 -1.78 -8.75 0.33
N ALA A 54 -1.17 -7.59 0.13
CA ALA A 54 0.09 -7.20 0.74
C ALA A 54 -0.11 -5.90 1.53
N PHE A 55 0.47 -5.82 2.72
CA PHE A 55 0.46 -4.60 3.51
C PHE A 55 1.72 -4.47 4.37
N ASN A 56 2.16 -3.24 4.61
CA ASN A 56 3.27 -3.01 5.54
C ASN A 56 2.81 -3.15 6.99
N LEU A 57 3.69 -3.72 7.83
CA LEU A 57 3.59 -3.68 9.28
C LEU A 57 4.49 -2.56 9.78
N PRO A 58 3.96 -1.37 10.11
CA PRO A 58 4.77 -0.17 10.15
C PRO A 58 5.88 -0.25 11.20
N SER A 59 7.09 0.01 10.75
CA SER A 59 8.34 0.06 11.52
C SER A 59 8.77 1.50 11.82
N TYR A 60 8.49 2.41 10.88
CA TYR A 60 9.01 3.79 10.87
C TYR A 60 7.93 4.85 10.60
N SER A 61 6.72 4.43 10.22
CA SER A 61 5.58 5.34 10.01
C SER A 61 4.35 4.97 10.85
N SER A 62 3.30 5.81 10.77
CA SER A 62 1.96 5.56 11.34
C SER A 62 0.96 5.13 10.27
N SER A 63 1.42 4.74 9.08
CA SER A 63 0.57 4.47 7.93
C SER A 63 0.70 3.02 7.51
N VAL A 64 -0.44 2.40 7.26
CA VAL A 64 -0.57 1.07 6.66
C VAL A 64 -1.03 1.25 5.23
N PHE A 65 -0.14 0.92 4.31
CA PHE A 65 -0.38 0.85 2.88
C PHE A 65 -0.77 -0.59 2.52
N ILE A 66 -1.89 -0.74 1.84
CA ILE A 66 -2.46 -2.02 1.44
C ILE A 66 -2.53 -2.06 -0.09
N ALA A 67 -2.07 -3.17 -0.67
CA ALA A 67 -2.21 -3.45 -2.08
C ALA A 67 -2.82 -4.83 -2.32
N ILE A 68 -3.54 -4.96 -3.42
CA ILE A 68 -3.93 -6.25 -3.98
C ILE A 68 -3.11 -6.47 -5.25
N THR A 69 -2.49 -7.63 -5.41
CA THR A 69 -1.69 -7.97 -6.59
C THR A 69 -2.00 -9.36 -7.12
N LYS A 70 -1.91 -9.59 -8.43
CA LYS A 70 -2.20 -10.90 -9.05
C LYS A 70 -0.97 -11.79 -9.22
N ALA A 71 0.24 -11.24 -9.23
CA ALA A 71 1.40 -12.01 -9.69
C ALA A 71 2.72 -11.66 -9.00
N ASP A 72 2.96 -10.40 -8.62
CA ASP A 72 4.26 -10.00 -8.08
C ASP A 72 4.15 -9.38 -6.67
N VAL A 73 4.06 -10.30 -5.71
CA VAL A 73 4.13 -9.98 -4.27
C VAL A 73 5.41 -9.22 -3.91
N LYS A 74 6.53 -9.47 -4.58
CA LYS A 74 7.80 -8.80 -4.25
C LYS A 74 7.79 -7.35 -4.70
N LEU A 75 7.26 -7.10 -5.90
CA LEU A 75 7.04 -5.75 -6.40
C LEU A 75 6.08 -4.97 -5.50
N ALA A 76 4.94 -5.56 -5.13
CA ALA A 76 4.01 -4.94 -4.20
C ALA A 76 4.71 -4.62 -2.87
N ALA A 77 5.42 -5.58 -2.28
CA ALA A 77 6.18 -5.38 -1.05
C ALA A 77 7.21 -4.24 -1.18
N LEU A 78 7.93 -4.16 -2.31
CA LEU A 78 8.89 -3.11 -2.60
C LEU A 78 8.22 -1.73 -2.67
N ILE A 79 7.08 -1.61 -3.35
CA ILE A 79 6.30 -0.36 -3.46
C ILE A 79 5.84 0.10 -2.08
N LEU A 80 5.25 -0.80 -1.28
CA LEU A 80 4.77 -0.48 0.07
C LEU A 80 5.91 -0.04 1.00
N ALA A 81 7.07 -0.69 0.91
CA ALA A 81 8.26 -0.30 1.66
C ALA A 81 8.79 1.08 1.24
N ASN A 82 8.72 1.44 -0.05
CA ASN A 82 9.12 2.78 -0.52
C ASN A 82 8.16 3.88 -0.02
N LEU A 83 6.86 3.60 0.11
CA LEU A 83 5.90 4.53 0.74
C LEU A 83 6.20 4.72 2.24
N GLU A 84 6.42 3.58 2.92
CA GLU A 84 7.19 3.44 4.15
C GLU A 84 8.29 4.50 4.35
N ASP A 85 9.30 4.32 3.51
CA ASP A 85 10.55 5.07 3.54
C ASP A 85 10.32 6.54 3.21
N TYR A 86 9.41 6.86 2.29
CA TYR A 86 9.07 8.24 1.95
C TYR A 86 8.56 9.02 3.18
N GLU A 87 7.63 8.45 3.96
CA GLU A 87 7.16 9.09 5.20
C GLU A 87 8.30 9.23 6.22
N ARG A 88 9.15 8.21 6.36
CA ARG A 88 10.33 8.25 7.24
C ARG A 88 11.29 9.38 6.85
N GLU A 89 11.62 9.52 5.57
CA GLU A 89 12.61 10.49 5.09
C GLU A 89 12.09 11.92 5.14
N THR A 90 10.82 12.11 4.81
CA THR A 90 10.20 13.44 4.80
C THR A 90 9.72 13.89 6.18
N ASN A 91 9.60 12.96 7.15
CA ASN A 91 8.83 13.16 8.38
C ASN A 91 7.39 13.65 8.12
N GLY A 92 6.86 13.37 6.93
CA GLY A 92 5.51 13.71 6.51
C GLY A 92 4.57 12.52 6.67
N VAL A 93 3.28 12.80 6.88
CA VAL A 93 2.21 11.80 6.83
C VAL A 93 1.47 11.98 5.52
N LEU A 94 1.45 10.94 4.69
CA LEU A 94 0.74 10.91 3.43
C LEU A 94 -0.77 10.97 3.65
N ARG A 95 -1.51 11.45 2.65
CA ARG A 95 -2.97 11.65 2.75
C ARG A 95 -3.74 11.00 1.61
N LEU A 96 -5.02 10.77 1.86
CA LEU A 96 -5.96 10.30 0.84
C LEU A 96 -5.96 11.26 -0.36
N GLY A 97 -5.92 10.70 -1.56
CA GLY A 97 -5.87 11.42 -2.85
C GLY A 97 -4.47 11.90 -3.24
N GLU A 98 -3.46 11.75 -2.39
CA GLU A 98 -2.07 12.01 -2.76
C GLU A 98 -1.54 10.96 -3.74
N ALA A 99 -0.73 11.42 -4.69
CA ALA A 99 -0.01 10.55 -5.61
C ALA A 99 1.48 10.69 -5.35
N VAL A 100 2.17 9.55 -5.19
CA VAL A 100 3.59 9.49 -4.89
C VAL A 100 4.31 8.90 -6.09
N ILE A 101 5.26 9.64 -6.65
CA ILE A 101 6.11 9.15 -7.75
C ILE A 101 7.03 8.08 -7.19
N MET A 102 7.08 6.93 -7.85
CA MET A 102 7.93 5.83 -7.41
C MET A 102 9.38 6.05 -7.80
N PRO A 103 10.34 5.75 -6.91
CA PRO A 103 11.74 5.77 -7.28
C PRO A 103 11.97 4.68 -8.32
N ASN A 104 12.24 5.09 -9.57
CA ASN A 104 12.59 4.18 -10.65
C ASN A 104 14.09 4.31 -10.97
N PRO A 105 14.99 3.75 -10.13
CA PRO A 105 16.43 3.96 -10.29
C PRO A 105 17.01 3.38 -11.58
N ASN A 106 16.31 2.42 -12.23
CA ASN A 106 16.83 1.68 -13.38
C ASN A 106 15.92 1.71 -14.63
N ASN A 107 14.86 2.52 -14.64
CA ASN A 107 13.85 2.52 -15.70
C ASN A 107 13.25 1.12 -15.91
N ASP A 108 13.03 0.41 -14.81
CA ASP A 108 12.40 -0.91 -14.82
C ASP A 108 10.93 -0.71 -15.20
N PHE A 109 10.49 -1.40 -16.25
CA PHE A 109 9.12 -1.27 -16.78
C PHE A 109 8.10 -1.93 -15.86
N GLU A 110 8.55 -2.66 -14.83
CA GLU A 110 7.71 -3.37 -13.88
C GLU A 110 7.19 -2.46 -12.75
N ILE A 111 7.93 -1.42 -12.37
CA ILE A 111 7.49 -0.49 -11.31
C ILE A 111 6.56 0.58 -11.92
N PRO A 112 5.36 0.82 -11.36
CA PRO A 112 4.48 1.88 -11.83
C PRO A 112 5.15 3.25 -11.70
N TYR A 113 4.76 4.19 -12.56
CA TYR A 113 5.36 5.53 -12.54
C TYR A 113 5.09 6.25 -11.22
N ALA A 114 3.86 6.14 -10.74
CA ALA A 114 3.44 6.66 -9.46
C ALA A 114 2.42 5.71 -8.82
N VAL A 115 2.04 5.98 -7.58
CA VAL A 115 0.92 5.32 -6.90
C VAL A 115 -0.02 6.35 -6.31
N LEU A 116 -1.31 6.06 -6.33
CA LEU A 116 -2.38 6.87 -5.75
C LEU A 116 -2.85 6.23 -4.45
N LEU A 117 -3.05 7.06 -3.42
CA LEU A 117 -3.58 6.62 -2.14
C LEU A 117 -5.09 6.84 -2.08
N LEU A 118 -5.84 5.75 -2.10
CA LEU A 118 -7.30 5.74 -2.00
C LEU A 118 -7.76 5.22 -0.65
N ARG A 119 -9.06 5.38 -0.39
CA ARG A 119 -9.72 4.79 0.77
C ARG A 119 -9.76 3.28 0.62
N THR A 120 -9.61 2.56 1.72
CA THR A 120 -9.81 1.10 1.79
C THR A 120 -11.23 0.71 1.36
N GLY A 121 -12.24 1.54 1.68
CA GLY A 121 -13.63 1.40 1.22
C GLY A 121 -13.83 1.35 -0.31
N THR A 122 -12.80 1.63 -1.11
CA THR A 122 -12.84 1.52 -2.58
C THR A 122 -12.94 0.08 -3.05
N LEU A 123 -12.42 -0.89 -2.26
CA LEU A 123 -12.41 -2.30 -2.61
C LEU A 123 -13.14 -3.12 -1.55
N ILE A 124 -14.05 -3.99 -1.99
CA ILE A 124 -14.93 -4.76 -1.09
C ILE A 124 -14.16 -5.61 -0.08
N ASP A 125 -13.03 -6.20 -0.49
CA ASP A 125 -12.23 -7.12 0.33
C ASP A 125 -11.55 -6.44 1.52
N ILE A 126 -11.39 -5.12 1.47
CA ILE A 126 -10.75 -4.32 2.52
C ILE A 126 -11.66 -3.19 3.02
N ALA A 127 -12.94 -3.17 2.61
CA ALA A 127 -13.84 -2.06 2.89
C ALA A 127 -14.20 -1.90 4.37
N GLU A 128 -14.05 -2.95 5.18
CA GLU A 128 -14.29 -2.89 6.62
C GLU A 128 -13.13 -2.29 7.42
N ILE A 129 -11.97 -2.10 6.79
CA ILE A 129 -10.85 -1.37 7.39
C ILE A 129 -11.17 0.12 7.33
N GLY A 130 -11.22 0.81 8.47
CA GLY A 130 -11.41 2.26 8.49
C GLY A 130 -10.21 3.02 7.91
N ASP A 131 -10.45 4.20 7.32
CA ASP A 131 -9.38 5.08 6.82
C ASP A 131 -8.37 5.48 7.93
N VAL A 132 -8.84 5.54 9.18
CA VAL A 132 -8.04 5.81 10.39
C VAL A 132 -8.55 4.96 11.54
N GLU A 133 -7.65 4.28 12.26
CA GLU A 133 -7.95 3.46 13.44
C GLU A 133 -6.97 3.77 14.58
N THR A 134 -7.41 3.59 15.83
CA THR A 134 -6.52 3.71 17.00
C THR A 134 -5.99 2.34 17.39
N ILE A 135 -4.68 2.12 17.27
CA ILE A 135 -4.01 0.84 17.52
C ILE A 135 -2.88 1.06 18.53
N SER A 136 -2.95 0.40 19.68
CA SER A 136 -1.96 0.58 20.77
C SER A 136 -1.74 2.05 21.16
N ASP A 137 -2.84 2.80 21.33
CA ASP A 137 -2.85 4.25 21.63
C ASP A 137 -2.22 5.15 20.54
N ARG A 138 -2.04 4.61 19.32
CA ARG A 138 -1.52 5.34 18.16
C ARG A 138 -2.59 5.46 17.07
N GLU A 139 -2.82 6.67 16.60
CA GLU A 139 -3.61 6.90 15.39
C GLU A 139 -2.85 6.34 14.18
N THR A 140 -3.50 5.42 13.46
CA THR A 140 -2.93 4.69 12.32
C THR A 140 -3.80 4.93 11.10
N SER A 141 -3.20 5.47 10.03
CA SER A 141 -3.91 5.71 8.76
C SER A 141 -3.81 4.48 7.86
N PHE A 142 -4.88 4.19 7.12
CA PHE A 142 -4.93 3.07 6.18
C PHE A 142 -5.19 3.58 4.77
N PHE A 143 -4.43 3.07 3.81
CA PHE A 143 -4.50 3.48 2.42
C PHE A 143 -4.55 2.27 1.50
N PHE A 144 -5.44 2.31 0.53
CA PHE A 144 -5.39 1.41 -0.62
C PHE A 144 -4.47 2.02 -1.69
N VAL A 145 -3.46 1.28 -2.12
CA VAL A 145 -2.43 1.73 -3.06
C VAL A 145 -2.80 1.26 -4.47
N VAL A 146 -3.02 2.23 -5.37
CA VAL A 146 -3.36 1.98 -6.78
C VAL A 146 -2.22 2.43 -7.69
N PRO A 147 -1.74 1.61 -8.64
CA PRO A 147 -0.70 2.02 -9.57
C PRO A 147 -1.23 3.07 -10.55
N LEU A 148 -0.38 4.08 -10.81
CA LEU A 148 -0.55 5.04 -11.88
C LEU A 148 0.55 4.88 -12.92
N ASP A 149 0.17 4.89 -14.19
CA ASP A 149 1.12 5.19 -15.26
C ASP A 149 1.41 6.70 -15.34
N ARG A 150 2.26 7.08 -16.30
CA ARG A 150 2.65 8.48 -16.50
C ARG A 150 1.49 9.35 -16.97
N ASP A 151 0.68 8.85 -17.90
CA ASP A 151 -0.41 9.62 -18.50
C ASP A 151 -1.52 9.85 -17.46
N GLU A 152 -1.79 8.87 -16.61
CA GLU A 152 -2.72 8.95 -15.48
C GLU A 152 -2.25 9.94 -14.40
N HIS A 153 -0.97 9.90 -14.06
CA HIS A 153 -0.37 10.89 -13.15
C HIS A 153 -0.47 12.31 -13.72
N ASP A 154 -0.14 12.50 -14.99
CA ASP A 154 -0.17 13.80 -15.66
C ASP A 154 -1.62 14.31 -15.83
N LEU A 155 -2.57 13.41 -16.09
CA LEU A 155 -4.00 13.71 -16.09
C LEU A 155 -4.47 14.25 -14.73
N ARG A 156 -4.10 13.57 -13.63
CA ARG A 156 -4.42 14.05 -12.28
C ARG A 156 -3.79 15.42 -12.01
N ALA A 157 -2.54 15.63 -12.43
CA ALA A 157 -1.83 16.88 -12.22
C ALA A 157 -2.45 18.06 -13.00
N THR A 158 -3.06 17.78 -14.16
CA THR A 158 -3.61 18.81 -15.07
C THR A 158 -5.11 19.05 -14.89
N LEU A 159 -5.90 17.99 -14.68
CA LEU A 159 -7.37 18.06 -14.62
C LEU A 159 -7.94 17.76 -13.22
N GLY A 160 -7.10 17.31 -12.28
CA GLY A 160 -7.49 17.04 -10.90
C GLY A 160 -7.88 15.59 -10.62
N HIS A 161 -8.18 15.31 -9.35
CA HIS A 161 -8.46 13.96 -8.86
C HIS A 161 -9.76 13.38 -9.42
N ASP A 162 -10.84 14.16 -9.47
CA ASP A 162 -12.15 13.69 -9.93
C ASP A 162 -12.09 13.24 -11.40
N ALA A 163 -11.39 14.00 -12.25
CA ALA A 163 -11.21 13.64 -13.66
C ALA A 163 -10.43 12.33 -13.84
N LEU A 164 -9.47 12.04 -12.96
CA LEU A 164 -8.76 10.77 -12.96
C LEU A 164 -9.72 9.62 -12.59
N LEU A 165 -10.53 9.79 -11.54
CA LEU A 165 -11.47 8.75 -11.10
C LEU A 165 -12.56 8.47 -12.13
N ASP A 166 -13.12 9.51 -12.76
CA ASP A 166 -14.06 9.38 -13.88
C ASP A 166 -13.43 8.59 -15.04
N THR A 167 -12.14 8.80 -15.29
CA THR A 167 -11.38 8.09 -16.33
C THR A 167 -11.18 6.62 -15.96
N PHE A 168 -10.87 6.33 -14.68
CA PHE A 168 -10.75 4.95 -14.19
C PHE A 168 -12.06 4.19 -14.33
N GLU A 169 -13.19 4.81 -13.97
CA GLU A 169 -14.50 4.21 -14.11
C GLU A 169 -14.84 3.97 -15.59
N ALA A 170 -14.65 4.97 -16.45
CA ALA A 170 -14.93 4.87 -17.88
C ALA A 170 -14.10 3.80 -18.59
N GLN A 171 -12.85 3.61 -18.16
CA GLN A 171 -11.93 2.63 -18.76
C GLN A 171 -11.95 1.27 -18.07
N GLN A 172 -12.70 1.10 -16.97
CA GLN A 172 -12.65 -0.09 -16.12
C GLN A 172 -11.20 -0.44 -15.73
N LYS A 173 -10.45 0.56 -15.26
CA LYS A 173 -9.03 0.43 -14.91
C LYS A 173 -8.83 -0.74 -13.94
N ASP A 174 -7.81 -1.56 -14.22
CA ASP A 174 -7.32 -2.51 -13.22
C ASP A 174 -6.60 -1.74 -12.12
N ILE A 175 -7.18 -1.75 -10.92
CA ILE A 175 -6.67 -1.02 -9.75
C ILE A 175 -5.72 -1.86 -8.89
N PHE A 176 -5.39 -3.09 -9.33
CA PHE A 176 -4.46 -3.98 -8.63
C PHE A 176 -3.00 -3.68 -9.05
N LEU A 177 -2.05 -3.95 -8.15
CA LEU A 177 -0.61 -3.87 -8.39
C LEU A 177 -0.09 -5.08 -9.18
#